data_AF-A0A7I7JVY2-F1
#
_entry.id   AF-A0A7I7JVY2-F1
#
_cell.length_a   1.000
_cell.length_b   1.000
_cell.length_c   1.000
_cell.angle_alpha   90.00
_cell.angle_beta   90.00
_cell.angle_gamma   90.00
#
_symmetry.space_group_name_H-M   'P 1'
#
loop_
_entity.id
_entity.type
_entity.pdbx_description
1 polymer ?
#
loop_
_entity_poly.entity_id
_entity_poly.type
_entity_poly.pdbx_seq_one_letter_code
_entity_poly.pdbx_strand_id
1 'polypeptide(L)'
;MPTTQSADLRKYYSKHTKNDRIDSELLARLPLLHPEGLREYSGQGPADPLRRLVRQRSTMIKRRVAVYSRLDALVELLGPAWYAVLGSNYGNAALEFLARYADPNTVIRLGQGRLSRFLIARSRGAWREDHAAGLIVAAKETLML
;
A
#
# COMPACT_ATOMS: atom_id res chain seq x y z
N MET A 1 -3.24 -9.52 -54.54
CA MET A 1 -3.82 -8.48 -53.66
C MET A 1 -5.13 -9.05 -53.15
N PRO A 2 -5.35 -9.11 -51.82
CA PRO A 2 -5.82 -7.91 -51.15
C PRO A 2 -5.29 -7.76 -49.71
N THR A 3 -4.49 -6.73 -49.47
CA THR A 3 -4.23 -6.17 -48.13
C THR A 3 -5.36 -5.22 -47.68
N THR A 4 -6.45 -5.15 -48.45
CA THR A 4 -7.49 -4.12 -48.33
C THR A 4 -8.57 -4.46 -47.29
N GLN A 5 -8.87 -5.74 -47.02
CA GLN A 5 -10.00 -6.10 -46.13
C GLN A 5 -9.75 -5.82 -44.64
N SER A 6 -8.53 -6.00 -44.12
CA SER A 6 -8.24 -5.80 -42.70
C SER A 6 -8.09 -4.33 -42.30
N ALA A 7 -7.58 -3.48 -43.20
CA ALA A 7 -7.54 -2.03 -42.98
C ALA A 7 -8.95 -1.41 -43.03
N ASP A 8 -9.82 -1.87 -43.93
CA ASP A 8 -11.19 -1.38 -44.06
C ASP A 8 -12.07 -1.78 -42.88
N LEU A 9 -11.89 -2.97 -42.29
CA LEU A 9 -12.62 -3.37 -41.08
C LEU A 9 -12.26 -2.49 -39.87
N ARG A 10 -10.98 -2.24 -39.62
CA ARG A 10 -10.58 -1.30 -38.55
C ARG A 10 -11.10 0.12 -38.79
N LYS A 11 -11.13 0.58 -40.05
CA LYS A 11 -11.63 1.91 -40.44
C LYS A 11 -13.16 2.02 -40.37
N TYR A 12 -13.88 0.92 -40.55
CA TYR A 12 -15.35 0.83 -40.39
C TYR A 12 -15.75 0.85 -38.91
N TYR A 13 -15.04 0.12 -38.05
CA TYR A 13 -15.30 0.09 -36.61
C TYR A 13 -14.72 1.31 -35.86
N SER A 14 -13.72 2.01 -36.40
CA SER A 14 -13.20 3.26 -35.80
C SER A 14 -14.19 4.43 -35.84
N LYS A 15 -15.30 4.32 -36.59
CA LYS A 15 -16.40 5.30 -36.59
C LYS A 15 -17.30 5.18 -35.35
N HIS A 16 -17.21 4.07 -34.61
CA HIS A 16 -18.01 3.84 -33.41
C HIS A 16 -17.12 4.07 -32.17
N THR A 17 -17.63 4.80 -31.19
CA THR A 17 -16.98 4.95 -29.89
C THR A 17 -16.67 3.57 -29.34
N LYS A 18 -15.39 3.35 -28.98
CA LYS A 18 -14.94 2.10 -28.37
C LYS A 18 -15.86 1.75 -27.19
N ASN A 19 -16.50 0.59 -27.29
CA ASN A 19 -17.57 0.14 -26.41
C ASN A 19 -17.41 -1.37 -26.23
N ASP A 20 -17.38 -1.85 -24.98
CA ASP A 20 -17.20 -3.26 -24.65
C ASP A 20 -18.16 -4.21 -25.39
N ARG A 21 -19.40 -3.78 -25.66
CA ARG A 21 -20.40 -4.53 -26.43
C ARG A 21 -19.95 -4.73 -27.88
N ILE A 22 -19.53 -3.66 -28.55
CA ILE A 22 -19.10 -3.69 -29.96
C ILE A 22 -17.78 -4.46 -30.07
N ASP A 23 -16.86 -4.23 -29.15
CA ASP A 23 -15.56 -4.92 -29.08
C ASP A 23 -15.75 -6.43 -28.89
N SER A 24 -16.66 -6.85 -28.00
CA SER A 24 -16.95 -8.27 -27.75
C SER A 24 -17.54 -8.97 -28.98
N GLU A 25 -18.49 -8.34 -29.67
CA GLU A 25 -19.10 -8.88 -30.89
C GLU A 25 -18.05 -9.02 -32.01
N LEU A 26 -17.17 -8.03 -32.16
CA LEU A 26 -16.08 -8.06 -33.13
C LEU A 26 -15.07 -9.16 -32.81
N LEU A 27 -14.62 -9.29 -31.56
CA LEU A 27 -13.69 -10.33 -31.13
C LEU A 27 -14.26 -11.74 -31.37
N ALA A 28 -15.56 -11.93 -31.17
CA ALA A 28 -16.22 -13.21 -31.43
C ALA A 28 -16.24 -13.58 -32.92
N ARG A 29 -16.32 -12.60 -33.83
CA ARG A 29 -16.35 -12.82 -35.29
C ARG A 29 -14.97 -12.82 -35.94
N LEU A 30 -13.95 -12.30 -35.26
CA LEU A 30 -12.58 -12.19 -35.76
C LEU A 30 -12.01 -13.51 -36.34
N PRO A 31 -12.25 -14.70 -35.74
CA PRO A 31 -11.77 -15.96 -36.30
C PRO A 31 -12.38 -16.33 -37.66
N LEU A 32 -13.61 -15.90 -37.93
CA LEU A 32 -14.29 -16.16 -39.20
C LEU A 32 -13.89 -15.15 -40.29
N LEU A 33 -13.54 -13.93 -39.88
CA LEU A 33 -13.27 -12.82 -40.79
C LEU A 33 -11.80 -12.72 -41.22
N HIS A 34 -10.85 -13.13 -40.37
CA HIS A 34 -9.42 -12.99 -40.65
C HIS A 34 -8.57 -14.02 -39.87
N PRO A 35 -8.75 -15.33 -40.13
CA PRO A 35 -8.10 -16.40 -39.36
C PRO A 35 -6.58 -16.33 -39.37
N GLU A 36 -5.97 -15.96 -40.50
CA GLU A 36 -4.53 -15.76 -40.67
C GLU A 36 -3.93 -14.61 -39.83
N GLY A 37 -4.77 -13.73 -39.28
CA GLY A 37 -4.34 -12.64 -38.41
C GLY A 37 -4.30 -13.01 -36.93
N LEU A 38 -4.83 -14.19 -36.58
CA LEU A 38 -4.84 -14.69 -35.22
C LEU A 38 -3.53 -15.42 -34.94
N ARG A 39 -3.01 -15.19 -33.74
CA ARG A 39 -1.84 -15.91 -33.22
C ARG A 39 -2.30 -16.77 -32.07
N GLU A 40 -1.81 -18.00 -32.03
CA GLU A 40 -2.02 -18.87 -30.89
C GLU A 40 -1.46 -18.19 -29.63
N TYR A 41 -2.25 -18.22 -28.55
CA TYR A 41 -1.82 -17.67 -27.28
C TYR A 41 -0.95 -18.68 -26.56
N SER A 42 0.36 -18.46 -26.55
CA SER A 42 1.34 -19.29 -25.84
C SER A 42 1.68 -18.79 -24.43
N GLY A 43 0.83 -17.94 -23.85
CA GLY A 43 1.11 -17.26 -22.58
C GLY A 43 1.75 -15.88 -22.77
N GLN A 44 2.12 -15.22 -21.67
CA GLN A 44 2.80 -13.91 -21.74
C GLN A 44 4.32 -14.02 -21.62
N GLY A 45 4.86 -15.24 -21.65
CA GLY A 45 6.28 -15.51 -21.46
C GLY A 45 6.82 -14.83 -20.18
N PRO A 46 7.88 -14.01 -20.27
CA PRO A 46 8.49 -13.35 -19.11
C PRO A 46 7.57 -12.32 -18.43
N ALA A 47 6.49 -11.87 -19.08
CA ALA A 47 5.55 -10.92 -18.50
C ALA A 47 4.61 -11.56 -17.46
N ASP A 48 4.38 -12.88 -17.49
CA ASP A 48 3.52 -13.56 -16.51
C ASP A 48 4.12 -13.54 -15.08
N PRO A 49 5.41 -13.88 -14.88
CA PRO A 49 6.09 -13.65 -13.61
C PRO A 49 5.99 -12.20 -13.11
N LEU A 50 6.23 -11.22 -13.99
CA LEU A 50 6.13 -9.79 -13.63
C LEU A 50 4.72 -9.41 -13.19
N ARG A 51 3.70 -9.85 -13.93
CA ARG A 51 2.29 -9.63 -13.57
C ARG A 51 1.95 -10.23 -12.20
N ARG A 52 2.44 -11.44 -11.91
CA ARG A 52 2.25 -12.08 -10.59
C ARG A 52 2.89 -11.24 -9.48
N LEU A 53 4.12 -10.76 -9.66
CA LEU A 53 4.80 -9.91 -8.68
C LEU A 53 4.06 -8.59 -8.46
N VAL A 54 3.56 -7.94 -9.52
CA VAL A 54 2.77 -6.69 -9.40
C VAL A 54 1.47 -6.93 -8.63
N ARG A 55 0.78 -8.05 -8.88
CA ARG A 55 -0.43 -8.43 -8.12
C ARG A 55 -0.12 -8.73 -6.66
N GLN A 56 0.98 -9.43 -6.38
CA GLN A 56 1.44 -9.67 -5.01
C GLN A 56 1.77 -8.36 -4.29
N ARG A 57 2.51 -7.45 -4.94
CA ARG A 57 2.79 -6.10 -4.41
C ARG A 57 1.51 -5.33 -4.09
N SER A 58 0.54 -5.30 -5.01
CA SER A 58 -0.76 -4.65 -4.78
C SER A 58 -1.48 -5.23 -3.55
N THR A 59 -1.46 -6.56 -3.40
CA THR A 59 -2.05 -7.25 -2.25
C THR A 59 -1.32 -6.90 -0.95
N MET A 60 0.01 -6.86 -0.94
CA MET A 60 0.81 -6.46 0.22
C MET A 60 0.56 -5.01 0.62
N ILE A 61 0.41 -4.10 -0.35
CA ILE A 61 0.06 -2.69 -0.08
C ILE A 61 -1.31 -2.59 0.59
N LYS A 62 -2.33 -3.28 0.07
CA LYS A 62 -3.67 -3.32 0.70
C LYS A 62 -3.61 -3.80 2.13
N ARG A 63 -2.86 -4.88 2.39
CA ARG A 63 -2.65 -5.41 3.75
C ARG A 63 -1.93 -4.41 4.65
N ARG A 64 -0.88 -3.76 4.14
CA ARG A 64 -0.13 -2.75 4.88
C ARG A 64 -1.02 -1.58 5.30
N VAL A 65 -1.84 -1.06 4.39
CA VAL A 65 -2.78 0.02 4.68
C VAL A 65 -3.78 -0.40 5.76
N ALA A 66 -4.38 -1.59 5.63
CA ALA A 66 -5.32 -2.10 6.64
C ALA A 66 -4.68 -2.26 8.03
N VAL A 67 -3.42 -2.70 8.10
CA VAL A 67 -2.67 -2.79 9.37
C VAL A 67 -2.40 -1.41 9.94
N TYR A 68 -2.00 -0.43 9.11
CA TYR A 68 -1.75 0.94 9.55
C TYR A 68 -3.03 1.61 10.07
N SER A 69 -4.15 1.46 9.37
CA SER A 69 -5.44 1.97 9.85
C SER A 69 -5.86 1.34 11.19
N ARG A 70 -5.55 0.05 11.40
CA ARG A 70 -5.76 -0.59 12.71
C ARG A 70 -4.83 -0.03 13.78
N LEU A 71 -3.57 0.23 13.45
CA LEU A 71 -2.63 0.87 14.38
C LEU A 71 -3.10 2.27 14.75
N ASP A 72 -3.55 3.08 13.78
CA ASP A 72 -4.12 4.41 14.04
C ASP A 72 -5.27 4.33 15.03
N ALA A 73 -6.25 3.45 14.78
CA ALA A 73 -7.39 3.26 15.68
C ALA A 73 -6.97 2.83 17.10
N LEU A 74 -5.93 2.00 17.23
CA LEU A 74 -5.42 1.56 18.54
C LEU A 74 -4.64 2.67 19.27
N VAL A 75 -3.86 3.47 18.54
CA VAL A 75 -3.13 4.62 19.09
C VAL A 75 -4.11 5.71 19.51
N GLU A 76 -5.19 5.90 18.77
CA GLU A 76 -6.26 6.86 19.11
C GLU A 76 -6.90 6.55 20.48
N LEU A 77 -7.02 5.26 20.85
CA LEU A 77 -7.50 4.86 22.18
C LEU A 77 -6.57 5.29 23.32
N LEU A 78 -5.27 5.50 23.05
CA LEU A 78 -4.32 6.04 24.01
C LEU A 78 -4.43 7.57 24.15
N GLY A 79 -5.08 8.23 23.19
CA GLY A 79 -5.31 9.66 23.19
C GLY A 79 -4.47 10.43 22.17
N PRO A 80 -4.87 11.68 21.85
CA PRO A 80 -4.36 12.43 20.71
C PRO A 80 -2.88 12.81 20.82
N ALA A 81 -2.33 12.94 22.03
CA ALA A 81 -0.92 13.27 22.24
C ALA A 81 0.04 12.21 21.69
N TRP A 82 -0.38 10.94 21.65
CA TRP A 82 0.44 9.87 21.07
C TRP A 82 0.64 10.07 19.58
N TYR A 83 -0.41 10.49 18.87
CA TYR A 83 -0.34 10.77 17.44
C TYR A 83 0.56 11.98 17.15
N ALA A 84 0.51 13.02 17.98
CA ALA A 84 1.38 14.19 17.84
C ALA A 84 2.88 13.84 17.92
N VAL A 85 3.24 12.84 18.72
CA VAL A 85 4.65 12.43 18.91
C VAL A 85 5.09 11.36 17.91
N LEU A 86 4.23 10.37 17.61
CA LEU A 86 4.58 9.24 16.74
C LEU A 86 4.39 9.53 15.25
N GLY A 87 3.43 10.41 14.91
CA GLY A 87 2.94 10.62 13.54
C GLY A 87 2.22 9.40 12.96
N SER A 88 1.78 9.50 11.70
CA SER A 88 1.00 8.45 11.01
C SER A 88 1.80 7.52 10.10
N ASN A 89 3.05 7.85 9.77
CA ASN A 89 3.85 7.03 8.85
C ASN A 89 4.54 5.84 9.56
N TYR A 90 4.41 5.74 10.89
CA TYR A 90 5.02 4.73 11.76
C TYR A 90 6.32 4.13 11.21
N GLY A 91 7.42 4.87 11.34
CA GLY A 91 8.75 4.35 11.01
C GLY A 91 9.16 3.19 11.93
N ASN A 92 10.27 2.52 11.62
CA ASN A 92 10.73 1.37 12.41
C ASN A 92 10.86 1.67 13.91
N ALA A 93 11.32 2.88 14.28
CA ALA A 93 11.39 3.29 15.69
C ALA A 93 10.02 3.32 16.37
N ALA A 94 9.01 3.90 15.71
CA ALA A 94 7.64 3.96 16.21
C ALA A 94 7.04 2.55 16.37
N LEU A 95 7.22 1.69 15.37
CA LEU A 95 6.70 0.31 15.40
C LEU A 95 7.39 -0.53 16.48
N GLU A 96 8.72 -0.44 16.60
CA GLU A 96 9.45 -1.14 17.67
C GLU A 96 9.11 -0.61 19.06
N PHE A 97 8.85 0.69 19.19
CA PHE A 97 8.37 1.29 20.43
C PHE A 97 6.98 0.75 20.80
N LEU A 98 6.00 0.86 19.90
CA LEU A 98 4.63 0.38 20.13
C LEU A 98 4.61 -1.13 20.46
N ALA A 99 5.43 -1.92 19.77
CA ALA A 99 5.49 -3.36 20.00
C ALA A 99 6.01 -3.75 21.40
N ARG A 100 6.80 -2.89 22.07
CA ARG A 100 7.43 -3.20 23.37
C ARG A 100 6.89 -2.39 24.53
N TYR A 101 6.42 -1.18 24.28
CA TYR A 101 6.19 -0.16 25.30
C TYR A 101 4.88 0.61 25.10
N ALA A 102 3.90 0.09 24.35
CA ALA A 102 2.61 0.79 24.15
C ALA A 102 1.79 0.99 25.44
N ASP A 103 2.06 0.24 26.52
CA ASP A 103 1.41 0.46 27.82
C ASP A 103 1.93 1.75 28.50
N PRO A 104 1.06 2.74 28.78
CA PRO A 104 1.45 4.00 29.41
C PRO A 104 2.22 3.84 30.73
N ASN A 105 1.85 2.87 31.57
CA ASN A 105 2.55 2.62 32.84
C ASN A 105 3.99 2.17 32.59
N THR A 106 4.19 1.33 31.57
CA THR A 106 5.51 0.87 31.18
C THR A 106 6.37 1.99 30.61
N VAL A 107 5.82 2.92 29.82
CA VAL A 107 6.54 4.11 29.33
C VAL A 107 7.05 4.96 30.49
N ILE A 108 6.18 5.29 31.44
CA ILE A 108 6.51 6.12 32.61
C ILE A 108 7.60 5.43 33.45
N ARG A 109 7.44 4.13 33.73
CA ARG A 109 8.41 3.33 34.49
C ARG A 109 9.76 3.21 33.79
N LEU A 110 9.79 3.13 32.47
CA LEU A 110 11.03 3.09 31.70
C LEU A 110 11.83 4.38 31.91
N GLY A 111 11.15 5.53 31.91
CA GLY A 111 11.74 6.84 32.15
C GLY A 111 12.51 7.39 30.95
N GLN A 112 12.69 8.72 30.93
CA GLN A 112 13.14 9.46 29.75
C GLN A 112 14.52 9.04 29.25
N GLY A 113 15.50 8.83 30.13
CA GLY A 113 16.86 8.50 29.72
C GLY A 113 17.02 7.11 29.07
N ARG A 114 16.24 6.11 29.50
CA ARG A 114 16.23 4.79 28.83
C ARG A 114 15.44 4.85 27.53
N LEU A 115 14.33 5.59 27.52
CA LEU A 115 13.52 5.77 26.33
C LEU A 115 14.28 6.54 25.23
N SER A 116 14.98 7.63 25.55
CA SER A 116 15.78 8.39 24.58
C SER A 116 16.84 7.51 23.91
N ARG A 117 17.63 6.77 24.71
CA ARG A 117 18.65 5.84 24.17
C ARG A 117 18.05 4.79 23.24
N PHE A 118 16.88 4.25 23.60
CA PHE A 118 16.16 3.32 22.77
C PHE A 118 15.74 3.96 21.43
N LEU A 119 15.11 5.14 21.48
CA LEU A 119 14.63 5.83 20.28
C LEU A 119 15.77 6.23 19.36
N ILE A 120 16.84 6.84 19.89
CA ILE A 120 18.04 7.24 19.13
C ILE A 120 18.60 6.04 18.35
N ALA A 121 18.73 4.88 19.01
CA ALA A 121 19.25 3.68 18.37
C ALA A 121 18.35 3.18 17.23
N ARG A 122 17.02 3.20 17.42
CA ARG A 122 16.06 2.66 16.43
C ARG A 122 15.71 3.64 15.31
N SER A 123 15.81 4.93 15.57
CA SER A 123 15.52 5.98 14.59
C SER A 123 16.77 6.47 13.85
N ARG A 124 17.95 5.90 14.12
CA ARG A 124 19.25 6.41 13.65
C ARG A 124 19.46 7.89 13.99
N GLY A 125 19.08 8.27 15.21
CA GLY A 125 19.25 9.62 15.75
C GLY A 125 18.22 10.67 15.32
N ALA A 126 17.22 10.32 14.50
CA ALA A 126 16.12 11.22 14.15
C ALA A 126 15.20 11.55 15.35
N TRP A 127 14.98 10.58 16.24
CA TRP A 127 14.20 10.74 17.48
C TRP A 127 15.17 10.77 18.66
N ARG A 128 14.93 11.72 19.56
CA ARG A 128 15.86 12.08 20.63
C ARG A 128 15.10 12.36 21.93
N GLU A 129 15.71 13.11 22.84
CA GLU A 129 15.17 13.46 24.15
C GLU A 129 13.76 14.05 24.09
N ASP A 130 13.49 14.93 23.12
CA ASP A 130 12.18 15.59 22.96
C ASP A 130 11.07 14.58 22.65
N HIS A 131 11.36 13.58 21.83
CA HIS A 131 10.39 12.52 21.51
C HIS A 131 10.13 11.65 22.73
N ALA A 132 11.18 11.31 23.49
CA ALA A 132 11.03 10.57 24.73
C ALA A 132 10.22 11.33 25.78
N ALA A 133 10.47 12.64 25.93
CA ALA A 133 9.69 13.51 26.81
C ALA A 133 8.22 13.56 26.37
N GLY A 134 7.97 13.78 25.07
CA GLY A 134 6.63 13.79 24.50
C GLY A 134 5.85 12.50 24.76
N LEU A 135 6.48 11.34 24.61
CA LEU A 135 5.84 10.04 24.89
C LEU A 135 5.52 9.85 26.37
N ILE A 136 6.36 10.36 27.29
CA ILE A 136 6.06 10.31 28.73
C ILE A 136 4.89 11.23 29.07
N VAL A 137 4.83 12.42 28.46
CA VAL A 137 3.69 13.34 28.62
C VAL A 137 2.42 12.67 28.12
N ALA A 138 2.44 12.14 26.89
CA ALA A 138 1.30 11.44 26.30
C ALA A 138 0.84 10.26 27.18
N ALA A 139 1.78 9.47 27.71
CA ALA A 139 1.44 8.36 28.62
C ALA A 139 0.79 8.84 29.94
N LYS A 140 1.25 9.95 30.50
CA LYS A 140 0.63 10.53 31.70
C LYS A 140 -0.78 11.04 31.41
N GLU A 141 -0.98 11.70 30.28
CA GLU A 141 -2.31 12.18 29.85
C GLU A 141 -3.28 11.01 29.68
N THR A 142 -2.86 9.91 29.06
CA THR A 142 -3.70 8.70 28.93
C THR A 142 -4.20 8.18 30.27
N LEU A 143 -3.37 8.21 31.31
CA LEU A 143 -3.73 7.71 32.64
C LEU A 143 -4.61 8.69 33.43
N MET A 144 -4.84 9.90 32.92
CA MET A 144 -5.72 10.91 33.51
C MET A 144 -7.10 10.98 32.84
N LEU A 145 -7.29 10.28 31.70
CA LEU A 145 -8.58 10.14 31.01
C LEU A 145 -9.51 9.17 31.77
#